data_AF-A0A5C7F1F1-F1
#
_entry.id   AF-A0A5C7F1F1-F1
#
_cell.length_a   1.000
_cell.length_b   1.000
_cell.length_c   1.000
_cell.angle_alpha   90.00
_cell.angle_beta   90.00
_cell.angle_gamma   90.00
#
_symmetry.space_group_name_H-M   'P 1'
#
loop_
_entity.id
_entity.type
_entity.pdbx_description
1 polymer ?
#
loop_
_entity_poly.entity_id
_entity_poly.type
_entity_poly.pdbx_seq_one_letter_code
_entity_poly.pdbx_strand_id
1 'polypeptide(L)'
;MRKKIEDIAKKQLKKSFMTPKGNKHQNQHAETVIRNHVIWSMGASYIIPLPIADVFAVSALQLDMIRQLCRVYDIDFAETQGKAIVSALTTSTMARAGARSLIKVIPVVGSVVGGITTAVINGASTYALGEVFKTHFATGGTILDFDTDRLKKLYREKFEKGKKVAKEWKEETDSTETAPQAPQPAAAVEPPPAPAPTVKKQPTAAPDPAPEPTVASASSPMDEDAIRKIKELAEMKAQNIITEEEFEAMKKRIIG
;
A
#
# COMPACT_ATOMS: atom_id res chain seq x y z
N MET A 1 39.22 10.22 -38.25
CA MET A 1 39.26 9.19 -37.17
C MET A 1 38.57 9.65 -35.87
N ARG A 2 38.70 10.92 -35.44
CA ARG A 2 38.08 11.45 -34.21
C ARG A 2 36.56 11.23 -34.08
N LYS A 3 35.76 11.50 -35.12
CA LYS A 3 34.29 11.31 -35.09
C LYS A 3 33.85 9.86 -34.81
N LYS A 4 34.58 8.87 -35.34
CA LYS A 4 34.28 7.44 -35.08
C LYS A 4 34.54 7.07 -33.61
N ILE A 5 35.56 7.66 -32.99
CA ILE A 5 35.89 7.43 -31.58
C ILE A 5 34.83 8.06 -30.67
N GLU A 6 34.35 9.26 -31.00
CA GLU A 6 33.26 9.93 -30.27
C GLU A 6 31.93 9.17 -30.36
N ASP A 7 31.58 8.64 -31.54
CA ASP A 7 30.34 7.86 -31.71
C ASP A 7 30.40 6.52 -30.97
N ILE A 8 31.57 5.88 -30.94
CA ILE A 8 31.79 4.65 -30.16
C ILE A 8 31.69 4.97 -28.67
N ALA A 9 32.35 6.04 -28.21
CA ALA A 9 32.29 6.46 -26.81
C ALA A 9 30.85 6.80 -26.38
N LYS A 10 30.09 7.56 -27.17
CA LYS A 10 28.67 7.86 -26.90
C LYS A 10 27.79 6.62 -26.89
N LYS A 11 27.99 5.69 -27.84
CA LYS A 11 27.25 4.42 -27.85
C LYS A 11 27.58 3.56 -26.64
N GLN A 12 28.84 3.48 -26.22
CA GLN A 12 29.25 2.70 -25.05
C GLN A 12 28.76 3.33 -23.75
N LEU A 13 28.83 4.66 -23.61
CA LEU A 13 28.24 5.39 -22.48
C LEU A 13 26.74 5.10 -22.42
N LYS A 14 26.02 5.34 -23.53
CA LYS A 14 24.57 5.11 -23.61
C LYS A 14 24.22 3.66 -23.30
N LYS A 15 25.00 2.70 -23.78
CA LYS A 15 24.80 1.27 -23.50
C LYS A 15 25.06 0.94 -22.02
N SER A 16 26.10 1.48 -21.41
CA SER A 16 26.41 1.28 -19.99
C SER A 16 25.35 1.88 -19.07
N PHE A 17 24.77 3.04 -19.43
CA PHE A 17 23.64 3.65 -18.71
C PHE A 17 22.29 2.97 -18.99
N MET A 18 22.12 2.34 -20.15
CA MET A 18 20.90 1.62 -20.54
C MET A 18 20.93 0.11 -20.22
N THR A 19 22.02 -0.41 -19.66
CA THR A 19 22.07 -1.81 -19.22
C THR A 19 21.51 -1.88 -17.80
N PRO A 20 20.37 -2.56 -17.58
CA PRO A 20 19.89 -2.81 -16.23
C PRO A 20 21.01 -3.50 -15.46
N LYS A 21 21.44 -2.91 -14.35
CA LYS A 21 22.45 -3.48 -13.46
C LYS A 21 21.92 -4.72 -12.71
N GLY A 22 20.61 -4.94 -12.76
CA GLY A 22 19.94 -6.12 -12.20
C GLY A 22 20.38 -7.42 -12.88
N ASN A 23 20.81 -8.38 -12.06
CA ASN A 23 21.11 -9.75 -12.48
C ASN A 23 19.84 -10.39 -13.11
N LYS A 24 20.01 -11.19 -14.18
CA LYS A 24 18.91 -11.96 -14.80
C LYS A 24 18.09 -12.75 -13.76
N HIS A 25 18.75 -13.30 -12.74
CA HIS A 25 18.11 -14.02 -11.64
C HIS A 25 17.24 -13.10 -10.75
N GLN A 26 17.71 -11.88 -10.47
CA GLN A 26 16.93 -10.88 -9.71
C GLN A 26 15.67 -10.47 -10.48
N ASN A 27 15.79 -10.23 -11.80
CA ASN A 27 14.62 -9.87 -12.61
C ASN A 27 13.58 -11.00 -12.67
N GLN A 28 14.01 -12.25 -12.77
CA GLN A 28 13.10 -13.40 -12.73
C GLN A 28 12.40 -13.52 -11.37
N HIS A 29 13.15 -13.36 -10.27
CA HIS A 29 12.58 -13.42 -8.93
C HIS A 29 11.58 -12.26 -8.69
N ALA A 30 11.92 -11.06 -9.14
CA ALA A 30 11.01 -9.91 -9.11
C ALA A 30 9.73 -10.17 -9.90
N GLU A 31 9.82 -10.81 -11.07
CA GLU A 31 8.64 -11.19 -11.86
C GLU A 31 7.73 -12.19 -11.14
N THR A 32 8.30 -13.17 -10.43
CA THR A 32 7.53 -14.09 -9.60
C THR A 32 6.80 -13.36 -8.47
N VAL A 33 7.50 -12.47 -7.76
CA VAL A 33 6.90 -11.64 -6.70
C VAL A 33 5.72 -10.84 -7.26
N ILE A 34 5.90 -10.15 -8.39
CA ILE A 34 4.86 -9.35 -9.03
C ILE A 34 3.67 -10.22 -9.44
N ARG A 35 3.92 -11.34 -10.11
CA ARG A 35 2.86 -12.25 -10.58
C ARG A 35 2.00 -12.76 -9.42
N ASN A 36 2.62 -13.21 -8.33
CA ASN A 36 1.87 -13.67 -7.16
C ASN A 36 0.97 -12.57 -6.59
N HIS A 37 1.50 -11.37 -6.39
CA HIS A 37 0.70 -10.26 -5.84
C HIS A 37 -0.40 -9.81 -6.79
N VAL A 38 -0.18 -9.87 -8.10
CA VAL A 38 -1.22 -9.58 -9.10
C VAL A 38 -2.35 -10.60 -8.99
N ILE A 39 -2.05 -11.91 -9.01
CA ILE A 39 -3.05 -12.97 -8.87
C ILE A 39 -3.84 -12.81 -7.56
N TRP A 40 -3.14 -12.60 -6.45
CA TRP A 40 -3.79 -12.31 -5.17
C TRP A 40 -4.67 -11.06 -5.21
N SER A 41 -4.22 -9.97 -5.85
CA SER A 41 -5.01 -8.73 -5.96
C SER A 41 -6.24 -8.87 -6.85
N MET A 42 -6.21 -9.77 -7.85
CA MET A 42 -7.37 -10.09 -8.66
C MET A 42 -8.43 -10.84 -7.85
N GLY A 43 -8.01 -11.79 -7.00
CA GLY A 43 -8.91 -12.57 -6.12
C GLY A 43 -9.38 -11.82 -4.86
N ALA A 44 -8.58 -10.89 -4.33
CA ALA A 44 -8.88 -10.13 -3.12
C ALA A 44 -10.11 -9.22 -3.26
N SER A 45 -10.55 -8.91 -4.49
CA SER A 45 -11.77 -8.11 -4.74
C SER A 45 -13.06 -8.76 -4.21
N TYR A 46 -13.00 -10.03 -3.77
CA TYR A 46 -14.14 -10.81 -3.30
C TYR A 46 -14.09 -11.14 -1.79
N ILE A 47 -12.99 -10.86 -1.08
CA ILE A 47 -12.70 -11.52 0.20
C ILE A 47 -13.20 -10.74 1.44
N ILE A 48 -13.44 -9.42 1.37
CA ILE A 48 -13.80 -8.63 2.57
C ILE A 48 -14.94 -7.63 2.29
N PRO A 49 -16.14 -7.81 2.87
CA PRO A 49 -17.27 -6.88 2.72
C PRO A 49 -17.19 -5.70 3.72
N LEU A 50 -16.04 -5.01 3.82
CA LEU A 50 -15.88 -3.85 4.71
C LEU A 50 -15.07 -2.71 4.06
N PRO A 51 -15.67 -1.54 3.80
CA PRO A 51 -15.09 -0.47 2.98
C PRO A 51 -13.84 0.22 3.57
N ILE A 52 -13.50 0.00 4.84
CA ILE A 52 -12.33 0.61 5.50
C ILE A 52 -11.15 -0.38 5.59
N ALA A 53 -11.42 -1.68 5.73
CA ALA A 53 -10.39 -2.71 5.80
C ALA A 53 -9.64 -2.86 4.46
N ASP A 54 -10.35 -2.71 3.34
CA ASP A 54 -9.77 -2.85 1.99
C ASP A 54 -8.65 -1.83 1.70
N VAL A 55 -8.77 -0.58 2.17
CA VAL A 55 -7.74 0.42 1.90
C VAL A 55 -6.45 0.12 2.69
N PHE A 56 -6.57 -0.33 3.94
CA PHE A 56 -5.40 -0.73 4.75
C PHE A 56 -4.81 -2.08 4.32
N ALA A 57 -5.64 -3.04 3.92
CA ALA A 57 -5.21 -4.36 3.43
C ALA A 57 -4.55 -4.28 2.04
N VAL A 58 -5.12 -3.50 1.12
CA VAL A 58 -4.51 -3.26 -0.21
C VAL A 58 -3.19 -2.50 -0.05
N SER A 59 -3.11 -1.58 0.91
CA SER A 59 -1.84 -0.92 1.25
C SER A 59 -0.82 -1.92 1.79
N ALA A 60 -1.23 -2.86 2.64
CA ALA A 60 -0.33 -3.90 3.15
C ALA A 60 0.18 -4.83 2.04
N LEU A 61 -0.70 -5.26 1.12
CA LEU A 61 -0.33 -6.11 -0.02
C LEU A 61 0.62 -5.38 -0.98
N GLN A 62 0.34 -4.12 -1.30
CA GLN A 62 1.19 -3.32 -2.19
C GLN A 62 2.55 -2.99 -1.55
N LEU A 63 2.59 -2.71 -0.24
CA LEU A 63 3.83 -2.49 0.50
C LEU A 63 4.65 -3.76 0.66
N ASP A 64 4.00 -4.92 0.86
CA ASP A 64 4.71 -6.18 0.96
C ASP A 64 5.38 -6.56 -0.36
N MET A 65 4.68 -6.40 -1.48
CA MET A 65 5.27 -6.56 -2.82
C MET A 65 6.52 -5.69 -2.98
N ILE A 66 6.44 -4.41 -2.60
CA ILE A 66 7.58 -3.48 -2.72
C ILE A 66 8.72 -3.88 -1.80
N ARG A 67 8.42 -4.30 -0.57
CA ARG A 67 9.42 -4.80 0.39
C ARG A 67 10.13 -6.04 -0.16
N GLN A 68 9.39 -6.98 -0.75
CA GLN A 68 9.98 -8.15 -1.39
C GLN A 68 10.86 -7.75 -2.58
N LEU A 69 10.41 -6.80 -3.42
CA LEU A 69 11.25 -6.25 -4.50
C LEU A 69 12.54 -5.61 -3.97
N CYS A 70 12.48 -4.84 -2.87
CA CYS A 70 13.67 -4.27 -2.24
C CYS A 70 14.67 -5.37 -1.83
N ARG A 71 14.19 -6.48 -1.24
CA ARG A 71 15.03 -7.64 -0.92
C ARG A 71 15.64 -8.30 -2.16
N VAL A 72 14.87 -8.41 -3.25
CA VAL A 72 15.37 -8.99 -4.52
C VAL A 72 16.57 -8.20 -5.07
N TYR A 73 16.50 -6.87 -4.98
CA TYR A 73 17.53 -5.96 -5.51
C TYR A 73 18.58 -5.53 -4.48
N ASP A 74 18.52 -6.05 -3.24
CA ASP A 74 19.41 -5.69 -2.14
C ASP A 74 19.40 -4.19 -1.83
N ILE A 75 18.18 -3.65 -1.68
CA ILE A 75 17.90 -2.24 -1.38
C ILE A 75 17.22 -2.16 -0.02
N ASP A 76 17.63 -1.19 0.81
CA ASP A 76 16.96 -0.91 2.07
C ASP A 76 15.54 -0.37 1.85
N PHE A 77 14.57 -1.04 2.46
CA PHE A 77 13.18 -0.62 2.38
C PHE A 77 12.93 0.58 3.31
N ALA A 78 12.76 1.77 2.73
CA ALA A 78 12.32 2.95 3.47
C ALA A 78 10.79 3.03 3.50
N GLU A 79 10.17 2.52 4.57
CA GLU A 79 8.71 2.35 4.66
C GLU A 79 7.91 3.63 4.41
N THR A 80 8.30 4.75 5.03
CA THR A 80 7.62 6.04 4.88
C THR A 80 7.63 6.54 3.44
N GLN A 81 8.77 6.39 2.76
CA GLN A 81 8.95 6.84 1.37
C GLN A 81 8.25 5.90 0.39
N GLY A 82 8.34 4.59 0.62
CA GLY A 82 7.58 3.58 -0.13
C GLY A 82 6.07 3.87 -0.10
N LYS A 83 5.52 4.16 1.09
CA LYS A 83 4.10 4.57 1.25
C LYS A 83 3.78 5.84 0.48
N ALA A 84 4.63 6.86 0.59
CA ALA A 84 4.44 8.12 -0.12
C ALA A 84 4.42 7.93 -1.65
N ILE A 85 5.35 7.14 -2.20
CA ILE A 85 5.40 6.82 -3.62
C ILE A 85 4.16 6.07 -4.08
N VAL A 86 3.74 5.03 -3.33
CA VAL A 86 2.53 4.26 -3.65
C VAL A 86 1.31 5.18 -3.66
N SER A 87 1.15 6.02 -2.63
CA SER A 87 0.07 6.99 -2.58
C SER A 87 0.11 7.95 -3.77
N ALA A 88 1.28 8.47 -4.14
CA ALA A 88 1.43 9.41 -5.24
C ALA A 88 1.04 8.79 -6.60
N LEU A 89 1.47 7.55 -6.85
CA LEU A 89 1.13 6.82 -8.08
C LEU A 89 -0.36 6.47 -8.15
N THR A 90 -0.92 5.94 -7.06
CA THR A 90 -2.33 5.55 -6.98
C THR A 90 -3.26 6.77 -7.06
N THR A 91 -3.02 7.80 -6.24
CA THR A 91 -3.83 9.02 -6.23
C THR A 91 -3.73 9.77 -7.57
N SER A 92 -2.57 9.81 -8.21
CA SER A 92 -2.44 10.46 -9.53
C SER A 92 -3.24 9.76 -10.63
N THR A 93 -3.41 8.44 -10.50
CA THR A 93 -4.23 7.64 -11.42
C THR A 93 -5.72 7.90 -11.19
N MET A 94 -6.14 7.94 -9.92
CA MET A 94 -7.53 8.26 -9.55
C MET A 94 -7.92 9.70 -9.92
N ALA A 95 -7.04 10.67 -9.67
CA ALA A 95 -7.31 12.08 -9.97
C ALA A 95 -7.59 12.33 -11.46
N ARG A 96 -6.95 11.57 -12.36
CA ARG A 96 -7.14 11.69 -13.81
C ARG A 96 -8.28 10.87 -14.36
N ALA A 97 -8.73 9.83 -13.64
CA ALA A 97 -9.95 9.09 -13.98
C ALA A 97 -11.21 9.97 -13.91
N GLY A 98 -11.11 11.17 -13.31
CA GLY A 98 -12.14 12.18 -13.28
C GLY A 98 -13.26 11.86 -12.29
N ALA A 99 -13.79 12.89 -11.64
CA ALA A 99 -14.93 12.81 -10.73
C ALA A 99 -16.20 12.18 -11.35
N ARG A 100 -16.20 11.91 -12.66
CA ARG A 100 -17.32 11.35 -13.44
C ARG A 100 -17.54 9.84 -13.21
N SER A 101 -16.55 9.10 -12.72
CA SER A 101 -16.68 7.67 -12.37
C SER A 101 -16.88 7.39 -10.88
N LEU A 102 -16.58 8.35 -10.00
CA LEU A 102 -16.76 8.17 -8.55
C LEU A 102 -18.24 8.24 -8.11
N ILE A 103 -19.13 8.81 -8.92
CA ILE A 103 -20.57 8.89 -8.66
C ILE A 103 -21.28 7.52 -8.82
N LYS A 104 -20.60 6.48 -9.31
CA LYS A 104 -21.13 5.10 -9.45
C LYS A 104 -20.49 4.08 -8.50
N VAL A 105 -19.78 4.55 -7.47
CA VAL A 105 -19.01 3.67 -6.54
C VAL A 105 -19.91 2.91 -5.57
N ILE A 106 -21.22 3.20 -5.51
CA ILE A 106 -22.19 2.39 -4.78
C ILE A 106 -23.44 2.36 -5.67
N PRO A 107 -23.86 1.23 -6.29
CA PRO A 107 -23.98 -0.08 -5.62
C PRO A 107 -23.67 -1.33 -6.50
N VAL A 108 -23.23 -2.41 -5.85
CA VAL A 108 -23.18 -3.81 -6.34
C VAL A 108 -22.08 -4.15 -7.37
N VAL A 109 -21.01 -4.78 -6.85
CA VAL A 109 -20.12 -5.76 -7.49
C VAL A 109 -20.32 -5.98 -9.01
N GLY A 110 -19.31 -5.58 -9.81
CA GLY A 110 -19.16 -6.06 -11.19
C GLY A 110 -19.43 -5.07 -12.30
N SER A 111 -19.03 -3.80 -12.18
CA SER A 111 -19.11 -2.83 -13.29
C SER A 111 -18.19 -3.24 -14.46
N VAL A 112 -18.70 -4.08 -15.36
CA VAL A 112 -18.05 -4.43 -16.63
C VAL A 112 -18.18 -3.24 -17.58
N VAL A 113 -17.36 -2.21 -17.38
CA VAL A 113 -17.28 -1.09 -18.33
C VAL A 113 -16.36 -1.52 -19.47
N GLY A 114 -16.93 -1.80 -20.64
CA GLY A 114 -16.16 -2.12 -21.85
C GLY A 114 -15.40 -3.45 -21.81
N GLY A 115 -15.91 -4.47 -21.09
CA GLY A 115 -15.29 -5.80 -21.02
C GLY A 115 -14.13 -5.93 -20.02
N ILE A 116 -13.77 -4.86 -19.31
CA ILE A 116 -12.75 -4.87 -18.26
C ILE A 116 -13.46 -5.04 -16.91
N THR A 117 -13.09 -6.08 -16.17
CA THR A 117 -13.64 -6.36 -14.84
C THR A 117 -12.83 -5.65 -13.76
N THR A 118 -13.43 -5.45 -12.57
CA THR A 118 -12.73 -4.91 -11.40
C THR A 118 -11.47 -5.71 -11.05
N ALA A 119 -11.54 -7.05 -11.15
CA ALA A 119 -10.37 -7.92 -10.96
C ALA A 119 -9.23 -7.57 -11.92
N VAL A 120 -9.52 -7.39 -13.21
CA VAL A 120 -8.52 -6.99 -14.22
C VAL A 120 -7.94 -5.61 -13.92
N ILE A 121 -8.76 -4.65 -13.46
CA ILE A 121 -8.29 -3.31 -13.08
C ILE A 121 -7.35 -3.39 -11.88
N ASN A 122 -7.73 -4.13 -10.84
CA ASN A 122 -6.92 -4.32 -9.64
C ASN A 122 -5.60 -5.02 -9.97
N GLY A 123 -5.66 -6.11 -10.75
CA GLY A 123 -4.47 -6.81 -11.25
C GLY A 123 -3.57 -5.91 -12.09
N ALA A 124 -4.14 -5.11 -12.99
CA ALA A 124 -3.38 -4.16 -13.81
C ALA A 124 -2.68 -3.08 -12.97
N SER A 125 -3.35 -2.59 -11.92
CA SER A 125 -2.80 -1.62 -10.98
C SER A 125 -1.60 -2.20 -10.22
N THR A 126 -1.74 -3.40 -9.67
CA THR A 126 -0.68 -4.11 -8.95
C THR A 126 0.51 -4.42 -9.86
N TYR A 127 0.24 -4.87 -11.08
CA TYR A 127 1.26 -5.15 -12.09
C TYR A 127 2.03 -3.88 -12.46
N ALA A 128 1.33 -2.78 -12.70
CA ALA A 128 1.94 -1.51 -13.05
C ALA A 128 2.88 -1.00 -11.96
N LEU A 129 2.43 -1.08 -10.70
CA LEU A 129 3.22 -0.69 -9.55
C LEU A 129 4.49 -1.56 -9.45
N GLY A 130 4.34 -2.88 -9.49
CA GLY A 130 5.45 -3.82 -9.45
C GLY A 130 6.49 -3.59 -10.54
N GLU A 131 6.04 -3.38 -11.79
CA GLU A 131 6.93 -3.12 -12.92
C GLU A 131 7.67 -1.79 -12.83
N VAL A 132 7.04 -0.76 -12.25
CA VAL A 132 7.67 0.54 -12.01
C VAL A 132 8.83 0.38 -11.02
N PHE A 133 8.59 -0.27 -9.87
CA PHE A 133 9.63 -0.55 -8.88
C PHE A 133 10.71 -1.48 -9.42
N LYS A 134 10.34 -2.57 -10.11
CA LYS A 134 11.27 -3.49 -10.77
C LYS A 134 12.21 -2.75 -11.73
N THR A 135 11.63 -1.93 -12.61
CA THR A 135 12.41 -1.17 -13.60
C THR A 135 13.34 -0.17 -12.92
N HIS A 136 12.84 0.54 -11.91
CA HIS A 136 13.63 1.54 -11.17
C HIS A 136 14.82 0.92 -10.45
N PHE A 137 14.59 -0.15 -9.69
CA PHE A 137 15.64 -0.87 -8.96
C PHE A 137 16.62 -1.58 -9.88
N ALA A 138 16.14 -2.20 -10.98
CA ALA A 138 17.02 -2.83 -11.96
C ALA A 138 17.95 -1.82 -12.66
N THR A 139 17.59 -0.54 -12.71
CA THR A 139 18.46 0.55 -13.21
C THR A 139 19.41 1.12 -12.15
N GLY A 140 19.40 0.56 -10.93
CA GLY A 140 20.24 1.00 -9.81
C GLY A 140 19.65 2.15 -8.99
N GLY A 141 18.35 2.45 -9.17
CA GLY A 141 17.63 3.39 -8.31
C GLY A 141 17.29 2.76 -6.95
N THR A 142 17.02 3.60 -5.97
CA THR A 142 16.61 3.24 -4.60
C THR A 142 15.19 3.73 -4.31
N ILE A 143 14.67 3.55 -3.10
CA ILE A 143 13.39 4.17 -2.72
C ILE A 143 13.50 5.71 -2.65
N LEU A 144 14.71 6.26 -2.45
CA LEU A 144 14.89 7.69 -2.16
C LEU A 144 15.06 8.59 -3.40
N ASP A 145 15.37 8.01 -4.55
CA ASP A 145 15.64 8.72 -5.81
C ASP A 145 14.48 8.60 -6.83
N PHE A 146 13.27 8.43 -6.32
CA PHE A 146 12.05 8.27 -7.12
C PHE A 146 11.66 9.57 -7.85
N ASP A 147 11.90 9.64 -9.16
CA ASP A 147 11.38 10.70 -10.03
C ASP A 147 9.88 10.49 -10.29
N THR A 148 9.07 11.28 -9.61
CA THR A 148 7.61 11.14 -9.64
C THR A 148 7.01 11.28 -11.05
N ASP A 149 7.56 12.13 -11.91
CA ASP A 149 6.98 12.38 -13.24
C ASP A 149 7.33 11.29 -14.24
N ARG A 150 8.59 10.84 -14.23
CA ARG A 150 9.03 9.68 -15.01
C ARG A 150 8.24 8.44 -14.63
N LEU A 151 8.05 8.22 -13.33
CA LEU A 151 7.38 7.03 -12.83
C LEU A 151 5.88 7.06 -13.06
N LYS A 152 5.22 8.22 -12.96
CA LYS A 152 3.81 8.37 -13.40
C LYS A 152 3.64 8.00 -14.88
N LYS A 153 4.60 8.36 -15.74
CA LYS A 153 4.55 8.00 -17.17
C LYS A 153 4.75 6.49 -17.35
N LEU A 154 5.74 5.91 -16.68
CA LEU A 154 6.00 4.48 -16.72
C LEU A 154 4.82 3.67 -16.16
N TYR A 155 4.24 4.11 -15.06
CA TYR A 155 3.06 3.51 -14.43
C TYR A 155 1.90 3.43 -15.42
N ARG A 156 1.59 4.53 -16.13
CA ARG A 156 0.53 4.52 -17.15
C ARG A 156 0.80 3.51 -18.25
N GLU A 157 2.02 3.48 -18.77
CA GLU A 157 2.41 2.51 -19.80
C GLU A 157 2.26 1.07 -19.30
N LYS A 158 2.70 0.80 -18.08
CA LYS A 158 2.63 -0.52 -17.46
C LYS A 158 1.22 -0.90 -17.05
N PHE A 159 0.36 0.05 -16.71
CA PHE A 159 -1.05 -0.17 -16.42
C PHE A 159 -1.82 -0.62 -17.67
N GLU A 160 -1.59 0.05 -18.80
CA GLU A 160 -2.17 -0.35 -20.08
C GLU A 160 -1.73 -1.76 -20.50
N LYS A 161 -0.46 -2.10 -20.29
CA LYS A 161 0.06 -3.47 -20.46
C LYS A 161 -0.56 -4.43 -19.45
N GLY A 162 -0.67 -4.00 -18.19
CA GLY A 162 -1.19 -4.75 -17.06
C GLY A 162 -2.64 -5.19 -17.26
N LYS A 163 -3.47 -4.41 -17.95
CA LYS A 163 -4.85 -4.82 -18.29
C LYS A 163 -4.89 -6.08 -19.14
N LYS A 164 -3.93 -6.26 -20.06
CA LYS A 164 -3.82 -7.47 -20.89
C LYS A 164 -3.26 -8.64 -20.09
N VAL A 165 -2.14 -8.40 -19.40
CA VAL A 165 -1.46 -9.41 -18.58
C VAL A 165 -2.37 -9.95 -17.46
N ALA A 166 -3.11 -9.07 -16.78
CA ALA A 166 -4.04 -9.47 -15.74
C ALA A 166 -5.22 -10.26 -16.31
N LYS A 167 -5.69 -9.92 -17.52
CA LYS A 167 -6.73 -10.71 -18.20
C LYS A 167 -6.23 -12.12 -18.52
N GLU A 168 -5.03 -12.22 -19.12
CA GLU A 168 -4.38 -13.50 -19.45
C GLU A 168 -4.16 -14.37 -18.19
N TRP A 169 -3.57 -13.80 -17.13
CA TRP A 169 -3.33 -14.54 -15.89
C TRP A 169 -4.61 -14.95 -15.17
N LYS A 170 -5.68 -14.17 -15.32
CA LYS A 170 -7.00 -14.57 -14.82
C LYS A 170 -7.53 -15.78 -15.58
N GLU A 171 -7.48 -15.75 -16.93
CA GLU A 171 -7.90 -16.87 -17.77
C GLU A 171 -7.07 -18.13 -17.49
N GLU A 172 -5.76 -18.01 -17.27
CA GLU A 172 -4.87 -19.10 -16.84
C GLU A 172 -5.29 -19.69 -15.49
N THR A 173 -5.63 -18.83 -14.51
CA THR A 173 -6.03 -19.25 -13.16
C THR A 173 -7.40 -19.94 -13.19
N ASP A 174 -8.38 -19.35 -13.87
CA ASP A 174 -9.75 -19.90 -14.03
C ASP A 174 -9.71 -21.26 -14.75
N SER A 175 -8.84 -21.43 -15.75
CA SER A 175 -8.67 -22.71 -16.47
C SER A 175 -8.04 -23.80 -15.60
N THR A 176 -7.17 -23.42 -14.66
CA THR A 176 -6.49 -24.35 -13.75
C THR A 176 -7.39 -24.78 -12.57
N GLU A 177 -8.39 -23.98 -12.21
CA GLU A 177 -9.37 -24.26 -11.14
C GLU A 177 -10.54 -25.19 -11.54
N THR A 178 -10.69 -25.56 -12.83
CA THR A 178 -11.75 -26.50 -13.28
C THR A 178 -11.51 -27.97 -12.89
N ALA A 179 -10.45 -28.28 -12.13
CA ALA A 179 -10.25 -29.57 -11.47
C ALA A 179 -10.85 -29.50 -10.04
N PRO A 180 -11.51 -30.56 -9.52
CA PRO A 180 -12.19 -30.51 -8.23
C PRO A 180 -11.25 -29.95 -7.15
N GLN A 181 -11.66 -28.84 -6.54
CA GLN A 181 -10.92 -28.17 -5.49
C GLN A 181 -10.64 -29.17 -4.37
N ALA A 182 -9.40 -29.65 -4.31
CA ALA A 182 -8.86 -30.19 -3.07
C ALA A 182 -8.98 -29.06 -2.03
N PRO A 183 -9.35 -29.35 -0.78
CA PRO A 183 -9.35 -28.35 0.27
C PRO A 183 -7.99 -27.67 0.24
N GLN A 184 -8.00 -26.34 0.09
CA GLN A 184 -6.81 -25.51 0.25
C GLN A 184 -6.11 -26.00 1.53
N PRO A 185 -4.78 -26.16 1.56
CA PRO A 185 -4.11 -26.21 2.85
C PRO A 185 -4.52 -24.92 3.52
N ALA A 186 -5.28 -25.03 4.62
CA ALA A 186 -5.51 -23.93 5.52
C ALA A 186 -4.16 -23.24 5.66
N ALA A 187 -4.03 -22.03 5.08
CA ALA A 187 -2.96 -21.15 5.46
C ALA A 187 -3.06 -21.12 6.97
N ALA A 188 -2.04 -21.70 7.60
CA ALA A 188 -2.02 -21.94 9.01
C ALA A 188 -2.56 -20.68 9.67
N VAL A 189 -3.63 -20.84 10.44
CA VAL A 189 -3.85 -19.99 11.59
C VAL A 189 -2.54 -20.14 12.36
N GLU A 190 -1.59 -19.25 12.11
CA GLU A 190 -0.55 -19.01 13.08
C GLU A 190 -1.30 -18.80 14.39
N PRO A 191 -0.95 -19.53 15.47
CA PRO A 191 -1.58 -19.29 16.74
C PRO A 191 -1.52 -17.78 16.99
N PRO A 192 -2.59 -17.16 17.54
CA PRO A 192 -2.53 -15.75 17.91
C PRO A 192 -1.22 -15.56 18.67
N PRO A 193 -0.43 -14.52 18.39
CA PRO A 193 0.79 -14.32 19.13
C PRO A 193 0.42 -14.33 20.61
N ALA A 194 0.91 -15.35 21.33
CA ALA A 194 0.79 -15.40 22.77
C ALA A 194 1.29 -14.05 23.32
N PRO A 195 0.67 -13.51 24.39
CA PRO A 195 1.00 -12.18 24.88
C PRO A 195 2.47 -12.16 25.29
N ALA A 196 3.31 -11.55 24.46
CA ALA A 196 4.70 -11.28 24.81
C ALA A 196 4.71 -10.22 25.94
N PRO A 197 5.64 -10.34 26.89
CA PRO A 197 5.51 -9.82 28.23
C PRO A 197 5.50 -8.30 28.27
N THR A 198 4.73 -7.76 29.22
CA THR A 198 4.83 -6.40 29.72
C THR A 198 6.25 -6.11 30.21
N VAL A 199 7.13 -5.67 29.30
CA VAL A 199 8.38 -5.02 29.67
C VAL A 199 8.18 -3.52 29.52
N LYS A 200 8.02 -2.91 30.70
CA LYS A 200 8.07 -1.47 30.95
C LYS A 200 9.21 -0.85 30.13
N LYS A 201 8.88 0.06 29.22
CA LYS A 201 9.91 0.87 28.54
C LYS A 201 10.33 1.99 29.50
N GLN A 202 11.42 1.74 30.19
CA GLN A 202 12.27 2.69 30.86
C GLN A 202 12.73 3.76 29.84
N PRO A 203 12.73 5.06 30.19
CA PRO A 203 13.13 6.13 29.26
C PRO A 203 14.65 6.18 29.08
N THR A 204 15.12 6.11 27.84
CA THR A 204 16.52 6.40 27.48
C THR A 204 16.75 7.91 27.36
N ALA A 205 17.83 8.33 28.00
CA ALA A 205 18.30 9.70 28.19
C ALA A 205 18.69 10.44 26.89
N ALA A 206 18.65 11.77 27.00
CA ALA A 206 18.91 12.80 25.99
C ALA A 206 20.34 12.78 25.38
N PRO A 207 20.56 13.62 24.36
CA PRO A 207 21.30 14.86 24.67
C PRO A 207 20.62 16.13 24.16
N ASP A 208 20.61 17.14 25.01
CA ASP A 208 20.26 18.56 24.77
C ASP A 208 21.59 19.37 24.70
N PRO A 209 21.67 20.64 24.19
CA PRO A 209 20.86 21.76 24.70
C PRO A 209 20.40 22.90 23.74
N ALA A 210 19.17 23.38 23.99
CA ALA A 210 18.73 24.79 24.21
C ALA A 210 18.59 25.81 23.03
N PRO A 211 17.88 26.97 23.18
CA PRO A 211 16.84 27.40 24.17
C PRO A 211 15.54 27.99 23.53
N GLU A 212 14.33 27.77 24.09
CA GLU A 212 13.48 28.71 24.91
C GLU A 212 12.16 29.13 24.18
N PRO A 213 11.10 29.65 24.86
CA PRO A 213 10.75 29.59 26.28
C PRO A 213 9.26 29.19 26.56
N THR A 214 9.08 28.53 27.71
CA THR A 214 7.98 28.59 28.70
C THR A 214 6.56 29.09 28.31
N VAL A 215 5.56 28.26 28.63
CA VAL A 215 4.51 28.62 29.61
C VAL A 215 3.89 27.35 30.23
N ALA A 216 3.90 27.30 31.56
CA ALA A 216 3.24 26.30 32.38
C ALA A 216 1.73 26.58 32.49
N SER A 217 0.91 25.53 32.59
CA SER A 217 -0.30 25.58 33.40
C SER A 217 -0.71 24.18 33.85
N ALA A 218 -1.04 24.07 35.13
CA ALA A 218 -1.41 22.87 35.85
C ALA A 218 -2.89 22.48 35.59
N SER A 219 -3.18 21.18 35.57
CA SER A 219 -4.54 20.65 35.82
C SER A 219 -4.48 19.27 36.46
N SER A 220 -5.37 19.04 37.41
CA SER A 220 -5.34 17.98 38.42
C SER A 220 -5.73 16.61 37.85
N PRO A 221 -5.32 15.48 38.48
CA PRO A 221 -5.63 14.13 38.02
C PRO A 221 -7.14 13.78 37.99
N MET A 222 -8.01 14.60 38.59
CA MET A 222 -9.46 14.41 38.55
C MET A 222 -10.10 14.81 37.22
N ASP A 223 -9.47 15.70 36.43
CA ASP A 223 -10.01 16.17 35.16
C ASP A 223 -9.85 15.11 34.04
N GLU A 224 -8.77 14.32 34.08
CA GLU A 224 -8.54 13.25 33.10
C GLU A 224 -9.60 12.15 33.19
N ASP A 225 -10.01 11.76 34.40
CA ASP A 225 -11.02 10.71 34.59
C ASP A 225 -12.41 11.16 34.15
N ALA A 226 -12.74 12.44 34.35
CA ALA A 226 -13.96 13.03 33.84
C ALA A 226 -13.97 13.02 32.29
N ILE A 227 -12.86 13.41 31.67
CA ILE A 227 -12.70 13.41 30.20
C ILE A 227 -12.82 11.99 29.64
N ARG A 228 -12.24 10.98 30.30
CA ARG A 228 -12.34 9.58 29.88
C ARG A 228 -13.78 9.07 29.92
N LYS A 229 -14.53 9.35 30.99
CA LYS A 229 -15.94 8.94 31.12
C LYS A 229 -16.86 9.63 30.12
N ILE A 230 -16.62 10.90 29.80
CA ILE A 230 -17.37 11.62 28.76
C ILE A 230 -17.14 11.00 27.38
N LYS A 231 -15.92 10.54 27.11
CA LYS A 231 -15.57 9.87 25.85
C LYS A 231 -16.28 8.52 25.72
N GLU A 232 -16.33 7.73 26.80
CA GLU A 232 -17.04 6.45 26.83
C GLU A 232 -18.55 6.61 26.62
N LEU A 233 -19.16 7.63 27.25
CA LEU A 233 -20.57 7.97 27.02
C LEU A 233 -20.83 8.39 25.56
N ALA A 234 -19.89 9.07 24.91
CA ALA A 234 -20.02 9.48 23.51
C ALA A 234 -19.97 8.27 22.57
N GLU A 235 -19.16 7.25 22.90
CA GLU A 235 -19.12 5.98 22.18
C GLU A 235 -20.43 5.18 22.37
N MET A 236 -20.99 5.15 23.58
CA MET A 236 -22.29 4.50 23.84
C MET A 236 -23.45 5.15 23.09
N LYS A 237 -23.45 6.49 22.98
CA LYS A 237 -24.41 7.22 22.14
C LYS A 237 -24.22 6.89 20.66
N ALA A 238 -22.97 6.85 20.17
CA ALA A 238 -22.68 6.51 18.77
C ALA A 238 -23.12 5.09 18.39
N GLN A 239 -23.21 4.19 19.36
CA GLN A 239 -23.73 2.83 19.21
C GLN A 239 -25.25 2.73 19.44
N ASN A 240 -25.97 3.84 19.61
CA ASN A 240 -27.40 3.90 19.98
C ASN A 240 -27.75 3.09 21.25
N ILE A 241 -26.78 2.90 22.16
CA ILE A 241 -27.00 2.20 23.44
C ILE A 241 -27.70 3.12 24.44
N ILE A 242 -27.43 4.42 24.35
CA ILE A 242 -28.07 5.47 25.16
C ILE A 242 -28.61 6.56 24.25
N THR A 243 -29.69 7.22 24.69
CA THR A 243 -30.31 8.33 23.98
C THR A 243 -29.57 9.66 24.24
N GLU A 244 -29.79 10.67 23.39
CA GLU A 244 -29.18 12.00 23.54
C GLU A 244 -29.47 12.62 24.91
N GLU A 245 -30.70 12.43 25.40
CA GLU A 245 -31.17 12.97 26.68
C GLU A 245 -30.45 12.31 27.86
N GLU A 246 -30.20 11.00 27.78
CA GLU A 246 -29.45 10.24 28.80
C GLU A 246 -27.95 10.58 28.79
N PHE A 247 -27.39 10.82 27.60
CA PHE A 247 -26.01 11.27 27.44
C PHE A 247 -25.76 12.63 28.12
N GLU A 248 -26.63 13.60 27.88
CA GLU A 248 -26.51 14.95 28.47
C GLU A 248 -26.73 14.93 29.99
N ALA A 249 -27.65 14.10 30.50
CA ALA A 249 -27.86 13.92 31.94
C ALA A 249 -26.62 13.35 32.66
N MET A 250 -25.96 12.34 32.08
CA MET A 250 -24.75 11.73 32.65
C MET A 250 -23.52 12.62 32.52
N LYS A 251 -23.37 13.32 31.38
CA LYS A 251 -22.30 14.30 31.17
C LYS A 251 -22.36 15.44 32.19
N LYS A 252 -23.57 15.96 32.48
CA LYS A 252 -23.77 17.02 33.48
C LYS A 252 -23.39 16.56 34.90
N ARG A 253 -23.55 15.27 35.22
CA ARG A 253 -23.16 14.66 36.50
C ARG A 253 -21.65 14.37 36.62
N ILE A 254 -20.92 14.38 35.50
CA ILE A 254 -19.46 14.17 35.47
C ILE A 254 -18.71 15.51 35.50
N ILE A 255 -19.30 16.56 34.93
CA ILE A 255 -18.69 17.90 34.80
C ILE A 255 -19.12 18.86 35.92
N GLY A 256 -20.30 18.64 36.51
CA GLY A 256 -20.86 19.45 37.60
C GLY A 256 -20.92 18.70 38.92
#